data_AF-H6V3W0-F1
#
_entry.id   AF-H6V3W0-F1
#
_cell.length_a   1.000
_cell.length_b   1.000
_cell.length_c   1.000
_cell.angle_alpha   90.00
_cell.angle_beta   90.00
_cell.angle_gamma   90.00
#
_symmetry.space_group_name_H-M   'P 1'
#
loop_
_entity.id
_entity.type
_entity.pdbx_description
1 polymer ?
#
loop_
_entity_poly.entity_id
_entity_poly.type
_entity_poly.pdbx_seq_one_letter_code
_entity_poly.pdbx_strand_id
1 'polypeptide(L)'
;VKDVDFGHQHIIVRDGKGYKDRATMLPGKLVPTLQAHLEIVKAIHKKDLLEGFGSVCLPDALERKYPNASREWFWQYIFPANNHSKDPRSGVKRRHHLHESGLQKAVKNATRLSGIQKRVTPHTFRHSFATHLL
;
A
#
# COMPACT_ATOMS: atom_id res chain seq x y z
N VAL A 1 0.32 -4.29 6.24
CA VAL A 1 0.04 -5.65 5.70
C VAL A 1 -1.28 -6.15 6.26
N LYS A 2 -1.53 -5.90 7.55
CA LYS A 2 -2.75 -6.22 8.29
C LYS A 2 -4.09 -5.99 7.62
N ASP A 3 -4.17 -5.07 6.65
CA ASP A 3 -5.43 -4.66 6.05
C ASP A 3 -5.85 -5.53 4.85
N VAL A 4 -5.09 -6.59 4.51
CA VAL A 4 -5.48 -7.59 3.50
C VAL A 4 -5.99 -8.85 4.20
N ASP A 5 -7.26 -9.18 3.99
CA ASP A 5 -7.86 -10.43 4.45
C ASP A 5 -8.03 -11.40 3.28
N PHE A 6 -7.15 -12.40 3.23
CA PHE A 6 -7.20 -13.44 2.20
C PHE A 6 -8.33 -14.45 2.45
N GLY A 7 -8.77 -14.65 3.69
CA GLY A 7 -9.82 -15.59 4.04
C GLY A 7 -11.20 -15.08 3.59
N HIS A 8 -11.49 -13.81 3.86
CA HIS A 8 -12.73 -13.16 3.44
C HIS A 8 -12.63 -12.45 2.08
N GLN A 9 -11.46 -12.52 1.42
CA GLN A 9 -11.21 -11.87 0.13
C GLN A 9 -11.62 -10.38 0.12
N HIS A 10 -11.16 -9.64 1.12
CA HIS A 10 -11.36 -8.20 1.18
C HIS A 10 -10.10 -7.44 1.57
N ILE A 11 -10.11 -6.14 1.31
CA ILE A 11 -9.10 -5.19 1.77
C ILE A 11 -9.80 -4.12 2.59
N ILE A 12 -9.24 -3.81 3.75
CA ILE A 12 -9.69 -2.69 4.57
C ILE A 12 -8.91 -1.43 4.15
N VAL A 13 -9.62 -0.40 3.71
CA VAL A 13 -9.05 0.93 3.47
C VAL A 13 -9.31 1.76 4.73
N ARG A 14 -8.25 1.99 5.49
CA ARG A 14 -8.29 2.81 6.71
C ARG A 14 -8.38 4.30 6.38
N ASP A 15 -9.04 5.06 7.26
CA ASP A 15 -9.11 6.53 7.18
C ASP A 15 -9.61 7.05 5.82
N GLY A 16 -10.62 6.37 5.26
CA GLY A 16 -11.31 6.85 4.07
C GLY A 16 -12.04 8.18 4.31
N LYS A 17 -12.77 8.67 3.30
CA LYS A 17 -13.52 9.94 3.40
C LYS A 17 -14.38 9.98 4.68
N GLY A 18 -14.09 10.95 5.55
CA GLY A 18 -14.74 11.15 6.84
C GLY A 18 -14.13 10.37 8.01
N TYR A 19 -12.87 9.93 7.92
CA TYR A 19 -12.18 9.10 8.93
C TYR A 19 -12.91 7.78 9.20
N LYS A 20 -13.49 7.20 8.15
CA LYS A 20 -14.22 5.93 8.22
C LYS A 20 -13.50 4.88 7.42
N ASP A 21 -13.27 3.74 8.08
CA ASP A 21 -12.77 2.53 7.45
C ASP A 21 -13.80 1.99 6.46
N ARG A 22 -13.31 1.41 5.37
CA ARG A 22 -14.16 0.77 4.35
C ARG A 22 -13.56 -0.54 3.92
N ALA A 23 -14.37 -1.59 3.83
CA ALA A 23 -13.98 -2.81 3.16
C ALA A 23 -14.23 -2.69 1.66
N THR A 24 -13.31 -3.21 0.84
CA THR A 24 -13.49 -3.40 -0.61
C THR A 24 -13.08 -4.81 -0.98
N MET A 25 -13.62 -5.32 -2.09
CA MET A 25 -13.38 -6.69 -2.54
C MET A 25 -11.93 -6.90 -3.00
N LEU A 26 -11.38 -8.08 -2.72
CA LEU A 26 -10.14 -8.61 -3.29
C LEU A 26 -10.48 -9.74 -4.26
N PRO A 27 -10.35 -9.55 -5.58
CA PRO A 27 -10.62 -10.62 -6.55
C PRO A 27 -9.76 -11.86 -6.28
N GLY A 28 -10.38 -13.04 -6.14
CA GLY A 28 -9.67 -14.30 -5.86
C GLY A 28 -8.53 -14.61 -6.83
N LYS A 29 -8.66 -14.21 -8.10
CA LYS A 29 -7.61 -14.36 -9.13
C LYS A 29 -6.30 -13.62 -8.80
N LEU A 30 -6.35 -12.57 -7.98
CA LEU A 30 -5.18 -11.78 -7.59
C LEU A 30 -4.51 -12.28 -6.31
N VAL A 31 -5.15 -13.19 -5.57
CA VAL A 31 -4.65 -13.71 -4.29
C VAL A 31 -3.24 -14.32 -4.43
N PRO A 32 -2.98 -15.25 -5.38
CA PRO A 32 -1.65 -15.86 -5.49
C PRO A 32 -0.56 -14.83 -5.81
N THR A 33 -0.85 -13.90 -6.73
CA THR A 33 0.08 -12.82 -7.11
C THR A 33 0.39 -11.91 -5.92
N LEU A 34 -0.63 -11.54 -5.13
CA LEU A 34 -0.44 -10.67 -3.98
C LEU A 34 0.33 -11.38 -2.86
N GLN A 35 0.10 -12.67 -2.63
CA GLN A 35 0.87 -13.46 -1.66
C GLN A 35 2.34 -13.55 -2.05
N ALA A 36 2.64 -13.85 -3.31
CA ALA A 36 4.02 -13.89 -3.82
C ALA A 36 4.72 -12.53 -3.66
N HIS A 37 4.01 -11.43 -3.97
CA HIS A 37 4.50 -10.07 -3.74
C HIS A 37 4.79 -9.80 -2.25
N LEU A 38 3.90 -10.23 -1.34
CA LEU A 38 4.10 -10.04 0.09
C LEU A 38 5.31 -10.80 0.63
N GLU A 39 5.65 -11.98 0.09
CA GLU A 39 6.87 -12.69 0.47
C GLU A 39 8.14 -11.92 0.08
N ILE A 40 8.15 -11.29 -1.10
CA ILE A 40 9.25 -10.40 -1.53
C ILE A 40 9.36 -9.21 -0.57
N VAL A 41 8.22 -8.56 -0.25
CA VAL A 41 8.20 -7.42 0.66
C VAL A 41 8.62 -7.80 2.08
N LYS A 42 8.30 -9.03 2.52
CA LYS A 42 8.74 -9.57 3.81
C LYS A 42 10.24 -9.80 3.85
N ALA A 43 10.84 -10.27 2.75
CA ALA A 43 12.29 -10.38 2.62
C ALA A 43 12.98 -9.00 2.67
N ILE A 44 12.41 -8.00 1.98
CA ILE A 44 12.89 -6.60 2.06
C ILE A 44 12.82 -6.09 3.50
N HIS A 45 11.70 -6.30 4.19
CA HIS A 45 11.54 -5.88 5.59
C HIS A 45 12.55 -6.54 6.53
N LYS A 46 12.78 -7.85 6.38
CA LYS A 46 13.80 -8.57 7.16
C LYS A 46 15.20 -7.98 6.94
N LYS A 47 15.55 -7.66 5.70
CA LYS A 47 16.82 -7.01 5.37
C LYS A 47 16.91 -5.63 6.03
N ASP A 48 15.86 -4.81 5.91
CA ASP A 48 15.82 -3.48 6.54
C ASP A 48 15.99 -3.57 8.06
N LEU A 49 15.38 -4.56 8.72
CA LEU A 49 15.53 -4.77 10.16
C LEU A 49 16.97 -5.10 10.56
N LEU A 50 17.67 -5.93 9.79
CA LEU A 50 19.07 -6.29 10.03
C LEU A 50 20.02 -5.08 9.86
N GLU A 51 19.69 -4.18 8.95
CA GLU A 51 20.44 -2.94 8.70
C GLU A 51 20.11 -1.82 9.72
N GLY A 52 19.29 -2.11 10.75
CA GLY A 52 18.88 -1.13 11.76
C GLY A 52 17.72 -0.23 11.35
N PHE A 53 17.16 -0.41 10.15
CA PHE A 53 15.94 0.24 9.67
C PHE A 53 14.70 -0.60 10.05
N GLY A 54 13.73 -0.69 9.14
CA GLY A 54 12.54 -1.54 9.26
C GLY A 54 11.45 -0.97 10.17
N SER A 55 11.53 0.28 10.61
CA SER A 55 10.40 0.94 11.26
C SER A 55 9.47 1.58 10.23
N VAL A 56 8.17 1.60 10.50
CA VAL A 56 7.15 2.34 9.74
C VAL A 56 6.58 3.48 10.58
N CYS A 57 6.05 4.53 9.94
CA CYS A 57 5.30 5.57 10.64
C CYS A 57 3.95 4.99 11.09
N LEU A 58 3.66 5.07 12.39
CA LEU A 58 2.38 4.63 12.95
C LEU A 58 1.47 5.84 13.21
N PRO A 59 0.14 5.68 13.07
CA PRO A 59 -0.81 6.73 13.44
C PRO A 59 -0.81 7.07 14.94
N ASP A 60 -0.77 8.37 15.24
CA ASP A 60 -1.09 8.97 16.55
C ASP A 60 -0.48 8.27 17.78
N ALA A 61 -1.35 7.87 18.72
CA ALA A 61 -1.00 7.28 19.99
C ALA A 61 -0.52 5.82 19.89
N LEU A 62 -0.57 5.19 18.71
CA LEU A 62 -0.20 3.78 18.56
C LEU A 62 1.29 3.56 18.81
N GLU A 63 2.16 4.44 18.34
CA GLU A 63 3.60 4.33 18.58
C GLU A 63 3.93 4.42 20.08
N ARG A 64 3.17 5.24 20.83
CA ARG A 64 3.31 5.36 22.29
C ARG A 64 2.78 4.13 23.03
N LYS A 65 1.63 3.60 22.59
CA LYS A 65 0.97 2.47 23.23
C LYS A 65 1.68 1.14 22.95
N TYR A 66 2.26 1.00 21.76
CA TYR A 66 2.94 -0.19 21.29
C TYR A 66 4.29 0.19 20.66
N PRO A 67 5.35 0.36 21.47
CA PRO A 67 6.64 0.89 20.99
C PRO A 67 7.32 0.01 19.92
N ASN A 68 7.05 -1.30 19.94
CA ASN A 68 7.64 -2.25 18.98
C ASN A 68 6.80 -2.43 17.71
N ALA A 69 5.56 -1.94 17.67
CA ALA A 69 4.63 -2.18 16.57
C ALA A 69 5.17 -1.64 15.23
N SER A 70 5.96 -0.57 15.25
CA SER A 70 6.51 0.04 14.05
C SER A 70 7.47 -0.89 13.30
N ARG A 71 8.07 -1.87 13.98
CA ARG A 71 9.02 -2.85 13.41
C ARG A 71 8.38 -4.18 13.05
N GLU A 72 7.14 -4.40 13.47
CA GLU A 72 6.42 -5.63 13.20
C GLU A 72 5.95 -5.67 11.73
N TRP A 73 6.02 -6.87 11.14
CA TRP A 73 5.58 -7.12 9.76
C TRP A 73 4.14 -6.68 9.51
N PHE A 74 3.27 -6.89 10.50
CA PHE A 74 1.85 -6.59 10.46
C PHE A 74 1.56 -5.14 10.02
N TRP A 75 2.39 -4.20 10.48
CA TRP A 75 2.23 -2.76 10.26
C TRP A 75 2.89 -2.22 8.98
N GLN A 76 3.72 -3.02 8.30
CA GLN A 76 4.47 -2.55 7.14
C GLN A 76 3.58 -2.26 5.92
N TYR A 77 4.06 -1.43 4.99
CA TYR A 77 3.34 -1.18 3.73
C TYR A 77 3.36 -2.41 2.82
N ILE A 78 2.24 -2.65 2.13
CA ILE A 78 2.14 -3.72 1.11
C ILE A 78 2.95 -3.34 -0.13
N PHE A 79 2.99 -2.06 -0.48
CA PHE A 79 3.75 -1.53 -1.62
C PHE A 79 4.81 -0.54 -1.10
N PRO A 80 5.94 -1.03 -0.58
CA PRO A 80 6.99 -0.16 -0.06
C PRO A 80 7.74 0.55 -1.19
N ALA A 81 8.31 1.71 -0.89
CA ALA A 81 9.20 2.43 -1.81
C ALA A 81 10.53 1.69 -2.00
N ASN A 82 11.19 1.91 -3.14
CA ASN A 82 12.48 1.26 -3.45
C ASN A 82 13.61 1.69 -2.51
N ASN A 83 13.58 2.92 -2.01
CA ASN A 83 14.59 3.50 -1.14
C ASN A 83 13.97 3.94 0.18
N HIS A 84 14.79 4.01 1.24
CA HIS A 84 14.41 4.69 2.46
C HIS A 84 14.37 6.21 2.25
N SER A 85 13.50 6.89 2.97
CA SER A 85 13.44 8.34 3.04
C SER A 85 13.53 8.79 4.49
N LYS A 86 13.97 10.03 4.70
CA LYS A 86 13.90 10.67 6.01
C LYS A 86 12.47 11.15 6.23
N ASP A 87 11.82 10.68 7.28
CA ASP A 87 10.50 11.19 7.67
C ASP A 87 10.65 12.67 8.09
N PRO A 88 9.96 13.62 7.44
CA PRO A 88 10.10 15.04 7.76
C PRO A 88 9.58 15.40 9.16
N ARG A 89 8.72 14.59 9.77
CA ARG A 89 8.14 14.86 11.09
C ARG A 89 9.04 14.38 12.23
N SER A 90 9.57 13.16 12.10
CA SER A 90 10.36 12.52 13.16
C SER A 90 11.87 12.53 12.91
N GLY A 91 12.31 12.83 11.68
CA GLY A 91 13.72 12.78 11.28
C GLY A 91 14.29 11.36 11.11
N VAL A 92 13.50 10.32 11.41
CA VAL A 92 13.92 8.92 11.33
C VAL A 92 13.94 8.46 9.88
N LYS A 93 15.02 7.76 9.48
CA LYS A 93 15.12 7.14 8.16
C LYS A 93 14.32 5.84 8.14
N ARG A 94 13.29 5.77 7.29
CA ARG A 94 12.38 4.63 7.19
C ARG A 94 11.93 4.41 5.75
N ARG A 95 11.37 3.24 5.46
CA ARG A 95 10.80 2.95 4.14
C ARG A 95 9.34 3.40 4.11
N HIS A 96 9.02 4.35 3.24
CA HIS A 96 7.64 4.78 3.03
C HIS A 96 6.92 3.88 2.02
N HIS A 97 5.64 4.10 1.78
CA HIS A 97 4.97 3.50 0.63
C HIS A 97 5.47 4.11 -0.69
N LEU A 98 5.27 3.38 -1.79
CA LEU A 98 5.54 3.86 -3.13
C LEU A 98 4.83 5.21 -3.38
N HIS A 99 5.54 6.17 -3.97
CA HIS A 99 4.97 7.48 -4.24
C HIS A 99 3.87 7.40 -5.32
N GLU A 100 2.74 8.08 -5.09
CA GLU A 100 1.56 8.00 -5.95
C GLU A 100 1.83 8.43 -7.40
N SER A 101 2.73 9.38 -7.61
CA SER A 101 3.10 9.86 -8.94
C SER A 101 3.69 8.75 -9.82
N GLY A 102 4.33 7.74 -9.22
CA GLY A 102 4.83 6.57 -9.94
C GLY A 102 3.68 5.79 -10.58
N LEU A 103 2.63 5.50 -9.81
CA LEU A 103 1.43 4.84 -10.31
C LEU A 103 0.70 5.70 -11.37
N GLN A 104 0.55 7.00 -11.12
CA GLN A 104 -0.11 7.91 -12.07
C GLN A 104 0.61 7.97 -13.42
N LYS A 105 1.96 8.02 -13.41
CA LYS A 105 2.78 7.98 -14.62
C LYS A 105 2.68 6.64 -15.34
N ALA A 106 2.69 5.52 -14.59
CA ALA A 106 2.52 4.19 -15.16
C ALA A 106 1.17 4.05 -15.89
N VAL A 107 0.07 4.50 -15.26
CA VAL A 107 -1.27 4.50 -15.89
C VAL A 107 -1.30 5.37 -17.14
N LYS A 108 -0.71 6.58 -17.08
CA LYS A 108 -0.62 7.47 -18.25
C LYS A 108 0.12 6.80 -19.41
N ASN A 109 1.24 6.14 -19.13
CA ASN A 109 2.03 5.44 -20.14
C ASN A 109 1.28 4.25 -20.73
N ALA A 110 0.64 3.42 -19.90
CA ALA A 110 -0.15 2.28 -20.35
C ALA A 110 -1.31 2.72 -21.27
N THR A 111 -2.00 3.82 -20.91
CA THR A 111 -3.09 4.39 -21.70
C THR A 111 -2.63 4.85 -23.08
N ARG A 112 -1.45 5.48 -23.14
CA ARG A 112 -0.84 5.90 -24.41
C ARG A 112 -0.51 4.70 -25.29
N LEU A 113 0.07 3.64 -24.70
CA LEU A 113 0.44 2.42 -25.43
C LEU A 113 -0.77 1.62 -25.90
N SER A 114 -1.88 1.66 -25.17
CA SER A 114 -3.11 0.96 -25.53
C SER A 114 -3.95 1.68 -26.59
N GLY A 115 -3.51 2.85 -27.10
CA GLY A 115 -4.24 3.63 -28.11
C GLY A 115 -5.53 4.28 -27.60
N ILE A 116 -5.76 4.32 -26.28
CA ILE A 116 -6.96 4.95 -25.71
C ILE A 116 -6.80 6.47 -25.81
N GLN A 117 -7.67 7.11 -26.57
CA GLN A 117 -7.62 8.57 -26.79
C GLN A 117 -8.18 9.38 -25.61
N LYS A 118 -8.92 8.73 -24.69
CA LYS A 118 -9.50 9.38 -23.51
C LYS A 118 -8.45 9.50 -22.40
N ARG A 119 -8.55 10.54 -21.57
CA ARG A 119 -7.74 10.67 -20.36
C ARG A 119 -8.13 9.58 -19.35
N VAL A 120 -7.21 8.67 -19.08
CA VAL A 120 -7.35 7.64 -18.03
C VAL A 120 -6.42 7.95 -16.86
N THR A 121 -6.97 7.89 -15.65
CA THR A 121 -6.25 8.07 -14.39
C THR A 121 -6.65 6.95 -13.42
N PRO A 122 -5.96 6.77 -12.28
CA PRO A 122 -6.44 5.86 -11.24
C PRO A 122 -7.88 6.13 -10.79
N HIS A 123 -8.33 7.39 -10.83
CA HIS A 123 -9.72 7.74 -10.51
C HIS A 123 -10.70 7.20 -11.57
N THR A 124 -10.30 7.13 -12.84
CA THR A 124 -11.08 6.50 -13.91
C THR A 124 -11.36 5.04 -13.59
N PHE A 125 -10.35 4.28 -13.14
CA PHE A 125 -10.53 2.88 -12.74
C PHE A 125 -11.49 2.73 -11.55
N ARG A 126 -11.39 3.63 -10.56
CA ARG A 126 -12.33 3.64 -9.44
C ARG A 126 -13.77 3.87 -9.89
N HIS A 127 -13.98 4.79 -10.83
CA HIS A 127 -15.31 5.06 -11.38
C HIS A 127 -15.83 3.85 -12.17
N SER A 128 -15.03 3.30 -13.10
CA SER A 128 -15.39 2.11 -13.87
C SER A 128 -15.72 0.91 -12.98
N PHE A 129 -14.96 0.70 -11.90
CA PHE A 129 -15.25 -0.34 -10.92
C PHE A 129 -16.65 -0.18 -10.29
N ALA A 130 -16.99 1.03 -9.85
CA ALA A 130 -18.30 1.29 -9.26
C ALA A 130 -19.44 1.08 -10.28
N THR A 131 -19.28 1.60 -11.51
CA THR A 131 -20.30 1.49 -12.55
C THR A 131 -20.54 0.06 -13.00
N HIS A 132 -19.50 -0.79 -13.07
CA HIS A 132 -19.63 -2.18 -13.49
C HIS A 132 -20.16 -3.12 -12.39
N LEU A 133 -20.32 -2.63 -11.15
CA LEU A 133 -20.92 -3.38 -10.05
C LEU A 133 -22.39 -3.04 -9.82
N LEU A 134 -22.94 -2.07 -10.57
CA LEU A 134 -24.37 -1.76 -10.62
C LEU A 134 -25.03 -2.65 -11.68
#